data_AF-A0A0G4ESK6-F1
#
_entry.id   AF-A0A0G4ESK6-F1
#
_cell.length_a   1.000
_cell.length_b   1.000
_cell.length_c   1.000
_cell.angle_alpha   90.00
_cell.angle_beta   90.00
_cell.angle_gamma   90.00
#
_symmetry.space_group_name_H-M   'P 1'
#
loop_
_entity.id
_entity.type
_entity.pdbx_description
1 polymer ?
#
loop_
_entity_poly.entity_id
_entity_poly.type
_entity_poly.pdbx_seq_one_letter_code
_entity_poly.pdbx_strand_id
1 'polypeptide(L)'
;MAEEQNPFTLPADEEIFLLREVERRQHHEEREKQKSLHVWEKGTSCSRMRNIRHVKDDEKPTAPPAAGAAAQQDSLALSGAKRGREGGPPQPKSAAAQKFLPMVPTGASFPREMRREKEDLRSFIAKKREMFLVQMSLDIKKAEILKLHEKAAMKEEALKKSQQMLEEDVTRFDAFLHANDAKAHKAMKQAESLMKIKQEKVQRIKQLKGQISAIQSEISKQREQKEECIKFKHFLDRLTPQEWVDEQICVKQDRKAKRKQRWIQMRLEEINRALAKDVEDIERDAEREWQQEEKKRKGKALEDARREIEDRADRRRKASRRKYPTAAELDKEYEDVSSGDELPLYFKEPKQLLDIFTALEEQNLFLIQNAQETEQALEEVDQKFAQTRKIMGGKAETLRANIVELEKQVNEERRHCDELKETLRQKSGSKEQDAVLKELAAKVSEVYLACGFDIDHDPDPLKMLEAIEAKLEELLAQLDECEGVNAELVRSLEREKEKERREAVRQHKIEMQHKKNEERLRASLKRSQEPIKKKKGKPVMFRSPPERRDNLRVTSVDTEALEREREYALFFT
;
A
#
# COMPACT_ATOMS: atom_id res chain seq x y z
N MET A 1 -80.67 25.08 10.32
CA MET A 1 -81.69 24.03 10.11
C MET A 1 -81.13 22.77 10.72
N ALA A 2 -81.88 22.09 11.58
CA ALA A 2 -81.45 20.80 12.11
C ALA A 2 -81.93 19.73 11.12
N GLU A 3 -80.99 19.05 10.46
CA GLU A 3 -81.33 17.86 9.67
C GLU A 3 -81.58 16.71 10.65
N GLU A 4 -82.80 16.16 10.63
CA GLU A 4 -83.13 14.95 11.39
C GLU A 4 -82.39 13.76 10.77
N GLN A 5 -81.18 13.51 11.23
CA GLN A 5 -80.37 12.38 10.81
C GLN A 5 -81.08 11.07 11.17
N ASN A 6 -81.21 10.20 10.17
CA ASN A 6 -81.97 8.96 10.27
C ASN A 6 -81.32 8.02 11.32
N PRO A 7 -82.03 7.57 12.36
CA PRO A 7 -81.47 6.69 13.40
C PRO A 7 -81.08 5.29 12.90
N PHE A 8 -81.37 4.96 11.63
CA PHE A 8 -81.01 3.71 10.98
C PHE A 8 -79.98 3.85 9.85
N THR A 9 -79.44 5.05 9.58
CA THR A 9 -78.23 5.17 8.74
C THR A 9 -77.00 4.77 9.57
N LEU A 10 -76.21 3.81 9.04
CA LEU A 10 -74.93 3.44 9.62
C LEU A 10 -73.99 4.66 9.59
N PRO A 11 -73.39 5.07 10.72
CA PRO A 11 -72.39 6.15 10.75
C PRO A 11 -71.22 5.85 9.81
N ALA A 12 -70.57 6.89 9.29
CA ALA A 12 -69.43 6.72 8.41
C ALA A 12 -68.27 6.02 9.16
N ASP A 13 -67.44 5.24 8.46
CA ASP A 13 -66.30 4.54 9.10
C ASP A 13 -65.41 5.50 9.90
N GLU A 14 -65.19 6.73 9.41
CA GLU A 14 -64.48 7.80 10.10
C GLU A 14 -65.13 8.19 11.44
N GLU A 15 -66.46 8.30 11.50
CA GLU A 15 -67.22 8.58 12.72
C GLU A 15 -67.13 7.40 13.71
N ILE A 16 -67.14 6.16 13.20
CA ILE A 16 -66.96 4.94 14.02
C ILE A 16 -65.54 4.91 14.61
N PHE A 17 -64.52 5.29 13.84
CA PHE A 17 -63.14 5.41 14.35
C PHE A 17 -63.03 6.51 15.41
N LEU A 18 -63.64 7.68 15.19
CA LEU A 18 -63.66 8.78 16.17
C LEU A 18 -64.41 8.41 17.45
N LEU A 19 -65.58 7.76 17.35
CA LEU A 19 -66.33 7.23 18.50
C LEU A 19 -65.48 6.22 19.29
N ARG A 20 -64.77 5.31 18.61
CA ARG A 20 -63.84 4.36 19.23
C ARG A 20 -62.59 5.02 19.81
N GLU A 21 -62.20 6.21 19.35
CA GLU A 21 -61.13 7.01 19.97
C GLU A 21 -61.61 7.75 21.21
N VAL A 22 -62.82 8.31 21.18
CA VAL A 22 -63.46 8.94 22.33
C VAL A 22 -63.72 7.91 23.43
N GLU A 23 -64.24 6.72 23.09
CA GLU A 23 -64.45 5.62 24.03
C GLU A 23 -63.11 5.13 24.63
N ARG A 24 -62.06 4.97 23.81
CA ARG A 24 -60.71 4.64 24.32
C ARG A 24 -60.18 5.72 25.25
N ARG A 25 -60.42 7.00 24.96
CA ARG A 25 -60.00 8.14 25.80
C ARG A 25 -60.76 8.16 27.13
N GLN A 26 -62.08 8.03 27.10
CA GLN A 26 -62.92 7.94 28.29
C GLN A 26 -62.54 6.74 29.17
N HIS A 27 -62.33 5.57 28.58
CA HIS A 27 -61.87 4.39 29.34
C HIS A 27 -60.45 4.59 29.89
N HIS A 28 -59.56 5.30 29.19
CA HIS A 28 -58.23 5.65 29.72
C HIS A 28 -58.34 6.63 30.90
N GLU A 29 -59.13 7.70 30.78
CA GLU A 29 -59.40 8.64 31.87
C GLU A 29 -60.07 7.96 33.08
N GLU A 30 -60.99 7.02 32.85
CA GLU A 30 -61.60 6.23 33.92
C GLU A 30 -60.58 5.31 34.60
N ARG A 31 -59.61 4.75 33.86
CA ARG A 31 -58.48 4.02 34.45
C ARG A 31 -57.59 4.94 35.28
N GLU A 32 -57.29 6.17 34.83
CA GLU A 32 -56.51 7.12 35.62
C GLU A 32 -57.25 7.53 36.91
N LYS A 33 -58.56 7.84 36.82
CA LYS A 33 -59.42 8.09 37.99
C LYS A 33 -59.47 6.88 38.93
N GLN A 34 -59.53 5.66 38.39
CA GLN A 34 -59.46 4.42 39.17
C GLN A 34 -58.05 4.11 39.71
N LYS A 35 -56.97 4.71 39.21
CA LYS A 35 -55.63 4.60 39.82
C LYS A 35 -55.55 5.46 41.08
N SER A 36 -56.04 6.71 41.03
CA SER A 36 -55.98 7.67 42.14
C SER A 36 -56.89 7.36 43.32
N LEU A 37 -57.97 6.60 43.11
CA LEU A 37 -58.83 6.12 44.19
C LEU A 37 -58.10 5.09 45.07
N HIS A 38 -58.45 5.00 46.35
CA HIS A 38 -57.94 3.96 47.25
C HIS A 38 -58.62 2.61 47.00
N VAL A 39 -57.98 1.51 47.44
CA VAL A 39 -58.43 0.14 47.11
C VAL A 39 -59.86 -0.16 47.62
N TRP A 40 -60.28 0.47 48.71
CA TRP A 40 -61.63 0.34 49.27
C TRP A 40 -62.70 1.21 48.56
N GLU A 41 -62.29 2.20 47.76
CA GLU A 41 -63.18 3.10 47.01
C GLU A 41 -63.45 2.59 45.58
N LYS A 42 -62.62 1.66 45.11
CA LYS A 42 -62.76 1.03 43.79
C LYS A 42 -63.91 0.01 43.82
N GLY A 43 -65.11 0.49 43.50
CA GLY A 43 -66.29 -0.37 43.35
C GLY A 43 -66.01 -1.56 42.41
N THR A 44 -66.16 -2.76 42.96
CA THR A 44 -65.99 -4.02 42.21
C THR A 44 -67.00 -4.08 41.05
N SER A 45 -66.72 -4.87 40.01
CA SER A 45 -67.57 -4.93 38.81
C SER A 45 -69.05 -5.28 39.15
N CYS A 46 -69.25 -6.15 40.15
CA CYS A 46 -70.57 -6.54 40.64
C CYS A 46 -71.31 -5.44 41.43
N SER A 47 -70.60 -4.40 41.90
CA SER A 47 -71.19 -3.21 42.52
C SER A 47 -71.61 -2.14 41.51
N ARG A 48 -71.07 -2.17 40.28
CA ARG A 48 -71.46 -1.27 39.18
C ARG A 48 -72.73 -1.73 38.46
N MET A 49 -73.12 -2.99 38.62
CA MET A 49 -74.29 -3.59 37.99
C MET A 49 -75.22 -4.25 39.02
N ARG A 50 -76.08 -3.48 39.70
CA ARG A 50 -77.23 -4.07 40.40
C ARG A 50 -78.41 -3.13 40.65
N ASN A 51 -79.50 -3.37 39.91
CA ASN A 51 -80.84 -3.17 40.45
C ASN A 51 -81.15 -4.36 41.37
N ILE A 52 -81.19 -4.11 42.70
CA ILE A 52 -82.01 -4.70 43.79
C ILE A 52 -82.52 -6.15 43.60
N ARG A 53 -82.36 -7.15 44.51
CA ARG A 53 -82.49 -7.17 45.99
C ARG A 53 -81.55 -8.17 46.68
N HIS A 54 -81.55 -8.17 48.02
CA HIS A 54 -80.50 -8.70 48.91
C HIS A 54 -81.07 -9.62 50.00
N VAL A 55 -80.47 -10.78 50.25
CA VAL A 55 -80.55 -11.58 51.51
C VAL A 55 -79.17 -12.21 51.79
N LYS A 56 -78.87 -12.41 53.08
CA LYS A 56 -77.63 -12.86 53.77
C LYS A 56 -77.70 -14.37 54.12
N ASP A 57 -76.70 -15.09 54.63
CA ASP A 57 -75.22 -15.03 54.75
C ASP A 57 -74.76 -16.50 55.02
N ASP A 58 -73.43 -16.77 55.14
CA ASP A 58 -72.79 -18.01 55.65
C ASP A 58 -72.90 -19.31 54.77
N GLU A 59 -71.86 -20.14 54.51
CA GLU A 59 -70.50 -20.28 55.09
C GLU A 59 -69.44 -20.70 54.01
N LYS A 60 -68.14 -20.67 54.36
CA LYS A 60 -66.91 -20.98 53.55
C LYS A 60 -66.02 -21.95 54.40
N PRO A 61 -64.81 -22.49 54.03
CA PRO A 61 -63.91 -22.27 52.86
C PRO A 61 -63.03 -23.48 52.33
N THR A 62 -62.14 -23.20 51.33
CA THR A 62 -60.79 -23.81 51.00
C THR A 62 -60.63 -25.33 50.68
N ALA A 63 -60.01 -25.86 49.59
CA ALA A 63 -58.89 -25.52 48.66
C ALA A 63 -57.45 -25.81 49.17
N PRO A 64 -56.38 -26.08 48.35
CA PRO A 64 -56.18 -26.48 46.92
C PRO A 64 -55.20 -27.72 46.81
N PRO A 65 -54.27 -27.94 45.82
CA PRO A 65 -54.08 -27.56 44.39
C PRO A 65 -54.10 -28.83 43.44
N ALA A 66 -53.78 -28.87 42.13
CA ALA A 66 -52.87 -28.09 41.28
C ALA A 66 -53.08 -28.29 39.75
N ALA A 67 -52.42 -27.40 38.96
CA ALA A 67 -51.97 -27.54 37.56
C ALA A 67 -52.98 -27.60 36.38
N GLY A 68 -52.59 -26.96 35.26
CA GLY A 68 -53.15 -27.21 33.92
C GLY A 68 -53.76 -25.99 33.23
N ALA A 69 -53.00 -25.30 32.38
CA ALA A 69 -53.52 -24.26 31.50
C ALA A 69 -53.95 -24.83 30.13
N ALA A 70 -54.86 -24.09 29.47
CA ALA A 70 -55.25 -24.13 28.04
C ALA A 70 -56.56 -24.88 27.64
N ALA A 71 -57.55 -24.04 27.30
CA ALA A 71 -58.42 -24.10 26.12
C ALA A 71 -59.29 -25.34 25.79
N GLN A 72 -60.62 -25.09 25.84
CA GLN A 72 -61.65 -25.44 24.84
C GLN A 72 -61.13 -25.55 23.39
N GLN A 73 -61.69 -26.25 22.39
CA GLN A 73 -62.87 -27.14 22.21
C GLN A 73 -62.72 -27.78 20.79
N ASP A 74 -63.44 -28.80 20.30
CA ASP A 74 -64.50 -29.71 20.81
C ASP A 74 -64.51 -31.00 19.95
N SER A 75 -65.32 -32.02 20.30
CA SER A 75 -66.15 -32.80 19.36
C SER A 75 -66.94 -33.91 20.06
N LEU A 76 -68.27 -33.81 19.99
CA LEU A 76 -69.23 -34.87 20.34
C LEU A 76 -69.33 -35.92 19.22
N ALA A 77 -69.33 -37.21 19.60
CA ALA A 77 -70.12 -38.24 18.90
C ALA A 77 -70.37 -39.45 19.83
N LEU A 78 -71.65 -39.81 20.03
CA LEU A 78 -72.07 -40.99 20.78
C LEU A 78 -71.99 -42.26 19.93
N SER A 79 -71.68 -43.40 20.56
CA SER A 79 -72.49 -44.63 20.42
C SER A 79 -72.22 -45.58 21.59
N GLY A 80 -73.21 -45.81 22.47
CA GLY A 80 -73.00 -46.40 23.79
C GLY A 80 -73.07 -47.93 23.92
N ALA A 81 -73.24 -48.39 25.17
CA ALA A 81 -73.90 -49.66 25.52
C ALA A 81 -74.16 -49.82 27.04
N LYS A 82 -75.35 -50.33 27.41
CA LYS A 82 -75.67 -51.27 28.54
C LYS A 82 -75.27 -50.87 29.99
N ARG A 83 -76.19 -50.75 30.97
CA ARG A 83 -77.10 -51.80 31.53
C ARG A 83 -77.95 -51.24 32.72
N GLY A 84 -79.10 -51.85 33.03
CA GLY A 84 -80.10 -51.38 34.03
C GLY A 84 -80.17 -52.06 35.42
N ARG A 85 -81.43 -52.13 35.97
CA ARG A 85 -81.89 -52.40 37.38
C ARG A 85 -81.59 -51.24 38.37
N GLU A 86 -82.40 -50.86 39.37
CA GLU A 86 -83.80 -51.10 39.84
C GLU A 86 -84.14 -50.00 40.89
N GLY A 87 -85.36 -49.70 41.38
CA GLY A 87 -86.72 -50.16 41.05
C GLY A 87 -87.71 -50.12 42.26
N GLY A 88 -88.65 -49.15 42.33
CA GLY A 88 -89.64 -49.04 43.44
C GLY A 88 -90.48 -47.73 43.43
N PRO A 89 -91.81 -47.75 43.74
CA PRO A 89 -92.74 -46.59 43.65
C PRO A 89 -93.16 -46.03 45.05
N PRO A 90 -93.89 -44.89 45.18
CA PRO A 90 -95.38 -44.94 45.20
C PRO A 90 -96.21 -43.67 44.82
N GLN A 91 -97.42 -43.90 44.27
CA GLN A 91 -98.67 -43.09 44.37
C GLN A 91 -98.71 -41.63 43.80
N PRO A 92 -99.92 -41.16 43.42
CA PRO A 92 -100.73 -40.37 44.36
C PRO A 92 -102.18 -40.87 44.53
N LYS A 93 -102.81 -40.47 45.64
CA LYS A 93 -104.20 -40.75 46.00
C LYS A 93 -105.13 -39.59 45.58
N SER A 94 -106.39 -39.95 45.32
CA SER A 94 -107.67 -39.29 45.65
C SER A 94 -107.64 -37.89 46.32
N ALA A 95 -108.63 -37.00 46.18
CA ALA A 95 -110.08 -37.25 46.03
C ALA A 95 -110.88 -35.97 45.69
N ALA A 96 -112.22 -36.09 45.78
CA ALA A 96 -113.28 -35.06 45.78
C ALA A 96 -113.69 -34.54 44.39
N ALA A 97 -114.84 -34.91 43.80
CA ALA A 97 -116.25 -34.84 44.28
C ALA A 97 -116.77 -33.39 44.35
N GLN A 98 -118.03 -33.06 44.02
CA GLN A 98 -119.27 -33.75 44.42
C GLN A 98 -120.45 -33.55 43.42
N LYS A 99 -121.30 -34.59 43.32
CA LYS A 99 -122.80 -34.61 43.43
C LYS A 99 -123.62 -33.51 42.70
N PHE A 100 -124.69 -33.82 41.96
CA PHE A 100 -125.96 -34.35 42.50
C PHE A 100 -126.93 -34.92 41.43
N LEU A 101 -127.84 -35.76 41.95
CA LEU A 101 -129.04 -36.46 41.43
C LEU A 101 -130.02 -35.60 40.56
N PRO A 102 -130.98 -36.21 39.79
CA PRO A 102 -132.11 -37.02 40.29
C PRO A 102 -131.99 -38.51 39.91
N MET A 103 -132.29 -39.48 40.75
CA MET A 103 -133.58 -39.83 41.38
C MET A 103 -134.61 -40.42 40.40
N VAL A 104 -134.75 -41.74 40.53
CA VAL A 104 -135.66 -42.70 39.88
C VAL A 104 -137.13 -42.43 40.25
N PRO A 105 -138.12 -42.97 39.51
CA PRO A 105 -138.73 -44.25 39.94
C PRO A 105 -138.98 -45.24 38.76
N THR A 106 -138.39 -46.45 38.78
CA THR A 106 -138.90 -47.73 39.33
C THR A 106 -140.25 -48.22 38.80
N GLY A 107 -140.17 -49.29 37.99
CA GLY A 107 -140.97 -50.51 38.20
C GLY A 107 -142.21 -50.72 37.33
N ALA A 108 -142.29 -51.89 36.69
CA ALA A 108 -143.49 -52.74 36.60
C ALA A 108 -143.24 -54.02 35.77
N SER A 109 -142.65 -55.05 36.37
CA SER A 109 -142.91 -56.43 35.94
C SER A 109 -144.24 -56.87 36.53
N PHE A 110 -145.23 -57.22 35.69
CA PHE A 110 -146.58 -57.58 36.13
C PHE A 110 -146.64 -58.98 36.76
N PRO A 111 -147.17 -59.13 37.99
CA PRO A 111 -148.00 -60.27 38.36
C PRO A 111 -149.41 -60.08 37.77
N ARG A 112 -150.01 -61.17 37.32
CA ARG A 112 -151.29 -61.19 36.61
C ARG A 112 -152.43 -61.53 37.58
N GLU A 113 -153.20 -60.55 38.05
CA GLU A 113 -154.50 -60.83 38.69
C GLU A 113 -155.52 -59.69 38.47
N MET A 114 -156.80 -60.04 38.40
CA MET A 114 -157.90 -59.16 37.98
C MET A 114 -158.38 -58.21 39.07
N ARG A 115 -158.45 -56.90 38.76
CA ARG A 115 -159.56 -56.03 39.19
C ARG A 115 -160.06 -55.19 38.02
N ARG A 116 -161.29 -55.48 37.57
CA ARG A 116 -162.03 -54.69 36.58
C ARG A 116 -162.79 -53.59 37.29
N GLU A 117 -162.29 -52.37 37.22
CA GLU A 117 -163.10 -51.17 37.40
C GLU A 117 -163.17 -50.47 36.03
N LYS A 118 -164.38 -50.10 35.60
CA LYS A 118 -164.63 -49.59 34.26
C LYS A 118 -164.19 -48.13 34.20
N GLU A 119 -162.96 -47.87 33.75
CA GLU A 119 -162.47 -46.50 33.56
C GLU A 119 -163.31 -45.76 32.51
N ASP A 120 -163.76 -44.56 32.89
CA ASP A 120 -164.59 -43.70 32.05
C ASP A 120 -163.83 -43.27 30.77
N LEU A 121 -164.52 -43.20 29.63
CA LEU A 121 -163.90 -42.94 28.31
C LEU A 121 -163.02 -41.66 28.32
N ARG A 122 -163.40 -40.67 29.14
CA ARG A 122 -162.70 -39.39 29.31
C ARG A 122 -161.33 -39.52 29.99
N SER A 123 -161.15 -40.44 30.95
CA SER A 123 -159.87 -40.65 31.63
C SER A 123 -158.89 -41.45 30.76
N PHE A 124 -159.38 -42.41 29.97
CA PHE A 124 -158.58 -43.09 28.95
C PHE A 124 -158.03 -42.10 27.90
N ILE A 125 -158.88 -41.18 27.43
CA ILE A 125 -158.47 -40.10 26.51
C ILE A 125 -157.43 -39.17 27.18
N ALA A 126 -157.58 -38.85 28.47
CA ALA A 126 -156.60 -38.05 29.21
C ALA A 126 -155.24 -38.75 29.31
N LYS A 127 -155.19 -40.00 29.80
CA LYS A 127 -153.95 -40.81 29.87
C LYS A 127 -153.29 -40.99 28.50
N LYS A 128 -154.08 -41.15 27.41
CA LYS A 128 -153.55 -41.20 26.05
C LYS A 128 -152.95 -39.87 25.58
N ARG A 129 -153.54 -38.73 25.98
CA ARG A 129 -152.98 -37.39 25.71
C ARG A 129 -151.71 -37.13 26.52
N GLU A 130 -151.68 -37.51 27.80
CA GLU A 130 -150.48 -37.40 28.65
C GLU A 130 -149.34 -38.28 28.12
N MET A 131 -149.64 -39.54 27.76
CA MET A 131 -148.69 -40.44 27.09
C MET A 131 -148.15 -39.84 25.79
N PHE A 132 -149.02 -39.22 24.98
CA PHE A 132 -148.61 -38.54 23.74
C PHE A 132 -147.77 -37.29 24.00
N LEU A 133 -148.08 -36.49 25.03
CA LEU A 133 -147.29 -35.31 25.42
C LEU A 133 -145.91 -35.72 25.96
N VAL A 134 -145.83 -36.77 26.78
CA VAL A 134 -144.55 -37.32 27.27
C VAL A 134 -143.75 -37.86 26.10
N GLN A 135 -144.35 -38.66 25.21
CA GLN A 135 -143.71 -39.16 23.99
C GLN A 135 -143.18 -38.01 23.12
N MET A 136 -144.00 -37.00 22.83
CA MET A 136 -143.62 -35.81 22.06
C MET A 136 -142.48 -35.05 22.75
N SER A 137 -142.51 -34.88 24.08
CA SER A 137 -141.42 -34.23 24.83
C SER A 137 -140.11 -35.03 24.81
N LEU A 138 -140.21 -36.36 24.81
CA LEU A 138 -139.09 -37.29 24.78
C LEU A 138 -138.48 -37.33 23.39
N ASP A 139 -139.30 -37.28 22.34
CA ASP A 139 -138.83 -37.20 20.94
C ASP A 139 -138.27 -35.82 20.59
N ILE A 140 -138.81 -34.72 21.13
CA ILE A 140 -138.20 -33.38 21.08
C ILE A 140 -136.83 -33.40 21.78
N LYS A 141 -136.72 -34.00 22.97
CA LYS A 141 -135.43 -34.14 23.68
C LYS A 141 -134.45 -35.02 22.92
N LYS A 142 -134.88 -36.14 22.33
CA LYS A 142 -134.04 -36.96 21.44
C LYS A 142 -133.54 -36.16 20.24
N ALA A 143 -134.42 -35.39 19.59
CA ALA A 143 -134.05 -34.57 18.44
C ALA A 143 -133.02 -33.48 18.81
N GLU A 144 -133.20 -32.79 19.95
CA GLU A 144 -132.19 -31.81 20.40
C GLU A 144 -130.90 -32.49 20.89
N ILE A 145 -130.98 -33.67 21.51
CA ILE A 145 -129.79 -34.47 21.85
C ILE A 145 -129.02 -34.88 20.60
N LEU A 146 -129.70 -35.36 19.54
CA LEU A 146 -129.08 -35.71 18.26
C LEU A 146 -128.42 -34.48 17.62
N LYS A 147 -129.13 -33.35 17.57
CA LYS A 147 -128.60 -32.06 17.07
C LYS A 147 -127.41 -31.53 17.89
N LEU A 148 -127.35 -31.81 19.19
CA LEU A 148 -126.17 -31.52 20.02
C LEU A 148 -125.02 -32.50 19.76
N HIS A 149 -125.29 -33.78 19.50
CA HIS A 149 -124.29 -34.75 19.08
C HIS A 149 -123.72 -34.42 17.69
N GLU A 150 -124.55 -34.03 16.71
CA GLU A 150 -124.11 -33.54 15.41
C GLU A 150 -123.23 -32.29 15.54
N LYS A 151 -123.63 -31.31 16.34
CA LYS A 151 -122.81 -30.12 16.64
C LYS A 151 -121.51 -30.46 17.37
N ALA A 152 -121.50 -31.48 18.23
CA ALA A 152 -120.30 -31.95 18.92
C ALA A 152 -119.36 -32.67 17.95
N ALA A 153 -119.87 -33.59 17.13
CA ALA A 153 -119.11 -34.29 16.10
C ALA A 153 -118.50 -33.33 15.07
N MET A 154 -119.27 -32.35 14.58
CA MET A 154 -118.74 -31.31 13.67
C MET A 154 -117.62 -30.47 14.31
N LYS A 155 -117.69 -30.22 15.63
CA LYS A 155 -116.61 -29.55 16.38
C LYS A 155 -115.41 -30.47 16.61
N GLU A 156 -115.62 -31.74 16.91
CA GLU A 156 -114.58 -32.74 17.10
C GLU A 156 -113.82 -32.99 15.79
N GLU A 157 -114.53 -33.09 14.66
CA GLU A 157 -113.92 -33.12 13.33
C GLU A 157 -113.14 -31.84 13.00
N ALA A 158 -113.67 -30.67 13.34
CA ALA A 158 -112.97 -29.40 13.12
C ALA A 158 -111.70 -29.29 13.98
N LEU A 159 -111.76 -29.71 15.25
CA LEU A 159 -110.61 -29.80 16.14
C LEU A 159 -109.59 -30.81 15.62
N LYS A 160 -110.02 -31.99 15.17
CA LYS A 160 -109.15 -33.02 14.59
C LYS A 160 -108.46 -32.53 13.32
N LYS A 161 -109.17 -31.83 12.43
CA LYS A 161 -108.58 -31.18 11.25
C LYS A 161 -107.58 -30.09 11.65
N SER A 162 -107.89 -29.26 12.66
CA SER A 162 -106.96 -28.26 13.18
C SER A 162 -105.72 -28.87 13.85
N GLN A 163 -105.87 -30.00 14.54
CA GLN A 163 -104.76 -30.76 15.12
C GLN A 163 -103.88 -31.35 14.03
N GLN A 164 -104.47 -31.97 13.00
CA GLN A 164 -103.73 -32.50 11.85
C GLN A 164 -102.95 -31.40 11.11
N MET A 165 -103.55 -30.22 10.89
CA MET A 165 -102.83 -29.08 10.31
C MET A 165 -101.64 -28.64 11.18
N LEU A 166 -101.79 -28.64 12.51
CA LEU A 166 -100.71 -28.29 13.42
C LEU A 166 -99.61 -29.36 13.48
N GLU A 167 -99.98 -30.65 13.45
CA GLU A 167 -99.05 -31.77 13.34
C GLU A 167 -98.27 -31.72 12.02
N GLU A 168 -98.94 -31.44 10.90
CA GLU A 168 -98.30 -31.18 9.61
C GLU A 168 -97.33 -30.00 9.70
N ASP A 169 -97.74 -28.87 10.26
CA ASP A 169 -96.86 -27.70 10.40
C ASP A 169 -95.65 -27.99 11.31
N VAL A 170 -95.81 -28.74 12.41
CA VAL A 170 -94.67 -29.23 13.21
C VAL A 170 -93.72 -30.07 12.37
N THR A 171 -94.21 -31.04 11.60
CA THR A 171 -93.32 -31.84 10.72
C THR A 171 -92.63 -31.01 9.63
N ARG A 172 -93.29 -29.95 9.13
CA ARG A 172 -92.70 -28.99 8.18
C ARG A 172 -91.63 -28.13 8.84
N PHE A 173 -91.83 -27.70 10.09
CA PHE A 173 -90.84 -26.97 10.87
C PHE A 173 -89.63 -27.84 11.20
N ASP A 174 -89.83 -29.09 11.64
CA ASP A 174 -88.73 -30.04 11.89
C ASP A 174 -87.94 -30.33 10.61
N ALA A 175 -88.63 -30.54 9.48
CA ALA A 175 -87.97 -30.69 8.17
C ALA A 175 -87.22 -29.41 7.75
N PHE A 176 -87.73 -28.22 8.05
CA PHE A 176 -87.05 -26.95 7.80
C PHE A 176 -85.81 -26.78 8.68
N LEU A 177 -85.88 -27.11 9.97
CA LEU A 177 -84.73 -27.09 10.88
C LEU A 177 -83.66 -28.06 10.41
N HIS A 178 -84.01 -29.32 10.11
CA HIS A 178 -83.07 -30.28 9.54
C HIS A 178 -82.47 -29.84 8.20
N ALA A 179 -83.23 -29.18 7.33
CA ALA A 179 -82.71 -28.61 6.09
C ALA A 179 -81.77 -27.42 6.33
N ASN A 180 -82.03 -26.61 7.36
CA ASN A 180 -81.19 -25.48 7.76
C ASN A 180 -79.87 -25.98 8.39
N ASP A 181 -79.94 -26.89 9.36
CA ASP A 181 -78.79 -27.54 9.98
C ASP A 181 -77.93 -28.26 8.94
N ALA A 182 -78.56 -29.00 8.01
CA ALA A 182 -77.85 -29.64 6.90
C ALA A 182 -77.16 -28.61 5.98
N LYS A 183 -77.73 -27.40 5.80
CA LYS A 183 -77.12 -26.30 5.04
C LYS A 183 -75.97 -25.65 5.83
N ALA A 184 -76.13 -25.45 7.13
CA ALA A 184 -75.09 -24.95 8.03
C ALA A 184 -73.90 -25.90 8.10
N HIS A 185 -74.12 -27.21 8.29
CA HIS A 185 -73.08 -28.23 8.25
C HIS A 185 -72.39 -28.34 6.89
N LYS A 186 -73.12 -28.19 5.76
CA LYS A 186 -72.50 -28.11 4.43
C LYS A 186 -71.59 -26.89 4.30
N ALA A 187 -72.02 -25.72 4.77
CA ALA A 187 -71.20 -24.49 4.76
C ALA A 187 -69.98 -24.62 5.68
N MET A 188 -70.13 -25.18 6.87
CA MET A 188 -69.04 -25.47 7.81
C MET A 188 -68.01 -26.41 7.20
N LYS A 189 -68.43 -27.53 6.62
CA LYS A 189 -67.53 -28.49 5.95
C LYS A 189 -66.82 -27.89 4.73
N GLN A 190 -67.50 -26.98 4.00
CA GLN A 190 -66.86 -26.20 2.93
C GLN A 190 -65.79 -25.25 3.50
N ALA A 191 -66.09 -24.51 4.57
CA ALA A 191 -65.14 -23.64 5.24
C ALA A 191 -63.93 -24.40 5.79
N GLU A 192 -64.12 -25.55 6.43
CA GLU A 192 -63.06 -26.46 6.88
C GLU A 192 -62.18 -26.95 5.72
N SER A 193 -62.79 -27.37 4.60
CA SER A 193 -62.02 -27.83 3.44
C SER A 193 -61.17 -26.71 2.82
N LEU A 194 -61.70 -25.49 2.75
CA LEU A 194 -60.97 -24.30 2.30
C LEU A 194 -59.87 -23.89 3.29
N MET A 195 -60.12 -23.99 4.59
CA MET A 195 -59.12 -23.75 5.63
C MET A 195 -57.98 -24.76 5.56
N LYS A 196 -58.27 -26.04 5.33
CA LYS A 196 -57.26 -27.08 5.11
C LYS A 196 -56.39 -26.79 3.90
N ILE A 197 -56.99 -26.48 2.75
CA ILE A 197 -56.26 -26.09 1.53
C ILE A 197 -55.39 -24.85 1.79
N LYS A 198 -55.93 -23.82 2.47
CA LYS A 198 -55.17 -22.63 2.87
C LYS A 198 -53.97 -23.00 3.76
N GLN A 199 -54.13 -23.89 4.73
CA GLN A 199 -53.06 -24.34 5.63
C GLN A 199 -51.97 -25.10 4.87
N GLU A 200 -52.33 -26.00 3.96
CA GLU A 200 -51.41 -26.71 3.06
C GLU A 200 -50.62 -25.72 2.18
N LYS A 201 -51.28 -24.72 1.58
CA LYS A 201 -50.60 -23.67 0.80
C LYS A 201 -49.65 -22.82 1.68
N VAL A 202 -50.05 -22.48 2.91
CA VAL A 202 -49.19 -21.75 3.86
C VAL A 202 -47.97 -22.58 4.26
N GLN A 203 -48.11 -23.89 4.50
CA GLN A 203 -46.99 -24.80 4.75
C GLN A 203 -46.06 -24.87 3.54
N ARG A 204 -46.60 -24.97 2.32
CA ARG A 204 -45.79 -24.95 1.09
C ARG A 204 -45.06 -23.62 0.88
N ILE A 205 -45.69 -22.49 1.20
CA ILE A 205 -45.03 -21.17 1.18
C ILE A 205 -43.89 -21.11 2.21
N LYS A 206 -44.08 -21.64 3.43
CA LYS A 206 -42.99 -21.73 4.43
C LYS A 206 -41.82 -22.59 3.92
N GLN A 207 -42.11 -23.74 3.32
CA GLN A 207 -41.09 -24.62 2.72
C GLN A 207 -40.31 -23.92 1.60
N LEU A 208 -41.02 -23.26 0.67
CA LEU A 208 -40.40 -22.50 -0.43
C LEU A 208 -39.56 -21.32 0.09
N LYS A 209 -40.03 -20.59 1.12
CA LYS A 209 -39.24 -19.53 1.77
C LYS A 209 -37.96 -20.09 2.41
N GLY A 210 -38.02 -21.26 3.06
CA GLY A 210 -36.84 -21.95 3.57
C GLY A 210 -35.84 -22.32 2.46
N GLN A 211 -36.34 -22.86 1.34
CA GLN A 211 -35.50 -23.17 0.17
C GLN A 211 -34.87 -21.92 -0.44
N ILE A 212 -35.61 -20.82 -0.57
CA ILE A 212 -35.08 -19.52 -1.02
C ILE A 212 -33.96 -19.05 -0.08
N SER A 213 -34.17 -19.11 1.23
CA SER A 213 -33.14 -18.72 2.22
C SER A 213 -31.88 -19.58 2.12
N ALA A 214 -32.02 -20.90 1.92
CA ALA A 214 -30.89 -21.81 1.78
C ALA A 214 -30.10 -21.55 0.48
N ILE A 215 -30.80 -21.32 -0.64
CA ILE A 215 -30.19 -20.94 -1.92
C ILE A 215 -29.52 -19.57 -1.80
N GLN A 216 -30.11 -18.61 -1.09
CA GLN A 216 -29.49 -17.31 -0.84
C GLN A 216 -28.20 -17.41 -0.01
N SER A 217 -28.16 -18.22 1.05
CA SER A 217 -26.93 -18.46 1.80
C SER A 217 -25.84 -19.15 0.96
N GLU A 218 -26.23 -20.10 0.10
CA GLU A 218 -25.28 -20.76 -0.80
C GLU A 218 -24.77 -19.80 -1.90
N ILE A 219 -25.62 -18.93 -2.43
CA ILE A 219 -25.21 -17.85 -3.35
C ILE A 219 -24.22 -16.89 -2.68
N SER A 220 -24.45 -16.48 -1.43
CA SER A 220 -23.51 -15.62 -0.70
C SER A 220 -22.15 -16.31 -0.52
N LYS A 221 -22.14 -17.55 -0.04
CA LYS A 221 -20.93 -18.36 0.11
C LYS A 221 -20.17 -18.55 -1.21
N GLN A 222 -20.87 -18.83 -2.31
CA GLN A 222 -20.27 -18.96 -3.64
C GLN A 222 -19.74 -17.63 -4.18
N ARG A 223 -20.33 -16.49 -3.81
CA ARG A 223 -19.79 -15.16 -4.13
C ARG A 223 -18.50 -14.88 -3.36
N GLU A 224 -18.47 -15.17 -2.06
CA GLU A 224 -17.27 -15.04 -1.22
C GLU A 224 -16.13 -15.91 -1.77
N GLN A 225 -16.41 -17.19 -2.05
CA GLN A 225 -15.44 -18.11 -2.70
C GLN A 225 -14.99 -17.62 -4.07
N LYS A 226 -15.88 -17.04 -4.88
CA LYS A 226 -15.53 -16.43 -6.18
C LYS A 226 -14.60 -15.22 -5.98
N GLU A 227 -14.85 -14.38 -4.99
CA GLU A 227 -14.00 -13.22 -4.68
C GLU A 227 -12.62 -13.65 -4.18
N GLU A 228 -12.53 -14.72 -3.39
CA GLU A 228 -11.26 -15.37 -3.02
C GLU A 228 -10.52 -15.91 -4.25
N CYS A 229 -11.20 -16.67 -5.12
CA CYS A 229 -10.63 -17.14 -6.39
C CYS A 229 -10.17 -16.00 -7.31
N ILE A 230 -10.85 -14.85 -7.31
CA ILE A 230 -10.41 -13.65 -8.05
C ILE A 230 -9.14 -13.05 -7.43
N LYS A 231 -9.04 -12.97 -6.09
CA LYS A 231 -7.82 -12.53 -5.40
C LYS A 231 -6.64 -13.47 -5.72
N PHE A 232 -6.87 -14.78 -5.70
CA PHE A 232 -5.86 -15.77 -6.10
C PHE A 232 -5.50 -15.66 -7.58
N LYS A 233 -6.46 -15.47 -8.50
CA LYS A 233 -6.18 -15.21 -9.91
C LYS A 233 -5.28 -13.98 -10.09
N HIS A 234 -5.63 -12.85 -9.50
CA HIS A 234 -4.80 -11.63 -9.57
C HIS A 234 -3.41 -11.78 -8.94
N PHE A 235 -3.25 -12.63 -7.93
CA PHE A 235 -1.95 -12.96 -7.36
C PHE A 235 -1.11 -13.81 -8.33
N LEU A 236 -1.71 -14.85 -8.93
CA LEU A 236 -1.06 -15.68 -9.94
C LEU A 236 -0.75 -14.91 -11.23
N ASP A 237 -1.63 -14.00 -11.67
CA ASP A 237 -1.43 -13.12 -12.82
C ASP A 237 -0.18 -12.23 -12.63
N ARG A 238 0.07 -11.76 -11.38
CA ARG A 238 1.28 -10.96 -11.03
C ARG A 238 2.56 -11.77 -10.98
N LEU A 239 2.48 -13.06 -10.68
CA LEU A 239 3.63 -13.98 -10.62
C LEU A 239 3.89 -14.68 -11.95
N THR A 240 2.96 -14.59 -12.90
CA THR A 240 3.11 -15.18 -14.24
C THR A 240 4.10 -14.35 -15.05
N PRO A 241 5.18 -14.95 -15.61
CA PRO A 241 6.14 -14.21 -16.43
C PRO A 241 5.49 -13.55 -17.65
N GLN A 242 5.77 -12.26 -17.86
CA GLN A 242 5.17 -11.49 -18.95
C GLN A 242 5.49 -12.06 -20.33
N GLU A 243 6.71 -12.59 -20.53
CA GLU A 243 7.13 -13.27 -21.76
C GLU A 243 6.15 -14.40 -22.15
N TRP A 244 5.72 -15.20 -21.17
CA TRP A 244 4.76 -16.27 -21.39
C TRP A 244 3.36 -15.74 -21.69
N VAL A 245 2.94 -14.65 -21.04
CA VAL A 245 1.66 -13.98 -21.35
C VAL A 245 1.65 -13.50 -22.79
N ASP A 246 2.74 -12.89 -23.25
CA ASP A 246 2.89 -12.36 -24.60
C ASP A 246 2.92 -13.50 -25.64
N GLU A 247 3.62 -14.61 -25.37
CA GLU A 247 3.54 -15.85 -26.17
C GLU A 247 2.10 -16.37 -26.29
N GLN A 248 1.37 -16.45 -25.18
CA GLN A 248 -0.02 -16.93 -25.19
C GLN A 248 -0.96 -15.95 -25.91
N ILE A 249 -0.72 -14.64 -25.82
CA ILE A 249 -1.43 -13.63 -26.62
C ILE A 249 -1.15 -13.84 -28.12
N CYS A 250 0.11 -14.05 -28.51
CA CYS A 250 0.48 -14.37 -29.89
C CYS A 250 -0.23 -15.63 -30.38
N VAL A 251 -0.20 -16.73 -29.62
CA VAL A 251 -0.92 -17.98 -29.94
C VAL A 251 -2.43 -17.75 -30.07
N LYS A 252 -3.04 -16.88 -29.25
CA LYS A 252 -4.46 -16.52 -29.35
C LYS A 252 -4.76 -15.67 -30.59
N GLN A 253 -3.90 -14.73 -30.95
CA GLN A 253 -4.00 -13.95 -32.19
C GLN A 253 -3.87 -14.85 -33.41
N ASP A 254 -2.94 -15.80 -33.38
CA ASP A 254 -2.73 -16.83 -34.41
C ASP A 254 -3.99 -17.70 -34.62
N ARG A 255 -4.62 -18.15 -33.53
CA ARG A 255 -5.89 -18.89 -33.58
C ARG A 255 -7.02 -18.03 -34.16
N LYS A 256 -7.08 -16.73 -33.84
CA LYS A 256 -8.03 -15.78 -34.44
C LYS A 256 -7.79 -15.61 -35.94
N ALA A 257 -6.55 -15.33 -36.35
CA ALA A 257 -6.16 -15.17 -37.75
C ALA A 257 -6.48 -16.43 -38.57
N LYS A 258 -6.16 -17.63 -38.05
CA LYS A 258 -6.50 -18.92 -38.69
C LYS A 258 -8.01 -19.16 -38.79
N ARG A 259 -8.83 -18.73 -37.81
CA ARG A 259 -10.30 -18.79 -37.91
C ARG A 259 -10.83 -17.81 -38.96
N LYS A 260 -10.35 -16.56 -38.98
CA LYS A 260 -10.68 -15.56 -40.01
C LYS A 260 -10.35 -16.06 -41.41
N GLN A 261 -9.13 -16.55 -41.62
CA GLN A 261 -8.68 -17.13 -42.89
C GLN A 261 -9.55 -18.30 -43.35
N ARG A 262 -9.89 -19.24 -42.46
CA ARG A 262 -10.80 -20.36 -42.81
C ARG A 262 -12.20 -19.89 -43.19
N TRP A 263 -12.75 -18.90 -42.49
CA TRP A 263 -14.06 -18.33 -42.84
C TRP A 263 -14.03 -17.62 -44.20
N ILE A 264 -13.01 -16.78 -44.44
CA ILE A 264 -12.81 -16.11 -45.74
C ILE A 264 -12.63 -17.15 -46.84
N GLN A 265 -11.84 -18.21 -46.61
CA GLN A 265 -11.62 -19.28 -47.58
C GLN A 265 -12.94 -20.00 -47.92
N MET A 266 -13.69 -20.49 -46.92
CA MET A 266 -14.99 -21.14 -47.14
C MET A 266 -15.94 -20.24 -47.93
N ARG A 267 -15.97 -18.94 -47.60
CA ARG A 267 -16.85 -17.97 -48.26
C ARG A 267 -16.41 -17.64 -49.69
N LEU A 268 -15.10 -17.56 -49.94
CA LEU A 268 -14.53 -17.46 -51.28
C LEU A 268 -14.80 -18.71 -52.12
N GLU A 269 -14.76 -19.92 -51.53
CA GLU A 269 -15.10 -21.17 -52.21
C GLU A 269 -16.59 -21.26 -52.56
N GLU A 270 -17.48 -20.72 -51.74
CA GLU A 270 -18.90 -20.52 -52.07
C GLU A 270 -19.09 -19.53 -53.23
N ILE A 271 -18.42 -18.37 -53.15
CA ILE A 271 -18.46 -17.32 -54.18
C ILE A 271 -17.91 -17.84 -55.51
N ASN A 272 -16.77 -18.54 -55.51
CA ASN A 272 -16.16 -19.10 -56.71
C ASN A 272 -17.06 -20.16 -57.36
N ARG A 273 -17.75 -21.00 -56.56
CA ARG A 273 -18.75 -21.96 -57.06
C ARG A 273 -19.99 -21.27 -57.65
N ALA A 274 -20.42 -20.14 -57.07
CA ALA A 274 -21.52 -19.36 -57.62
C ALA A 274 -21.12 -18.65 -58.93
N LEU A 275 -19.94 -18.04 -58.96
CA LEU A 275 -19.35 -17.39 -60.13
C LEU A 275 -19.11 -18.38 -61.28
N ALA A 276 -18.64 -19.60 -60.99
CA ALA A 276 -18.48 -20.64 -62.00
C ALA A 276 -19.82 -20.98 -62.69
N LYS A 277 -20.90 -21.15 -61.90
CA LYS A 277 -22.25 -21.37 -62.45
C LYS A 277 -22.76 -20.20 -63.27
N ASP A 278 -22.62 -18.96 -62.77
CA ASP A 278 -22.96 -17.74 -63.52
C ASP A 278 -22.21 -17.70 -64.88
N VAL A 279 -20.94 -18.14 -64.92
CA VAL A 279 -20.13 -18.20 -66.14
C VAL A 279 -20.58 -19.33 -67.09
N GLU A 280 -20.84 -20.53 -66.57
CA GLU A 280 -21.42 -21.65 -67.34
C GLU A 280 -22.79 -21.31 -67.93
N ASP A 281 -23.61 -20.52 -67.22
CA ASP A 281 -24.89 -20.00 -67.73
C ASP A 281 -24.67 -19.03 -68.90
N ILE A 282 -23.72 -18.10 -68.77
CA ILE A 282 -23.35 -17.15 -69.84
C ILE A 282 -22.81 -17.88 -71.08
N GLU A 283 -22.00 -18.92 -70.90
CA GLU A 283 -21.49 -19.74 -72.00
C GLU A 283 -22.59 -20.52 -72.70
N ARG A 284 -23.50 -21.14 -71.94
CA ARG A 284 -24.67 -21.84 -72.51
C ARG A 284 -25.62 -20.89 -73.24
N ASP A 285 -25.77 -19.65 -72.78
CA ASP A 285 -26.51 -18.62 -73.51
C ASP A 285 -25.79 -18.20 -74.80
N ALA A 286 -24.48 -17.93 -74.74
CA ALA A 286 -23.69 -17.52 -75.89
C ALA A 286 -23.66 -18.60 -76.99
N GLU A 287 -23.55 -19.87 -76.63
CA GLU A 287 -23.64 -20.99 -77.58
C GLU A 287 -25.05 -21.06 -78.20
N ARG A 288 -26.13 -20.86 -77.44
CA ARG A 288 -27.49 -20.79 -78.00
C ARG A 288 -27.67 -19.62 -78.96
N GLU A 289 -27.11 -18.44 -78.64
CA GLU A 289 -27.12 -17.28 -79.53
C GLU A 289 -26.36 -17.58 -80.83
N TRP A 290 -25.17 -18.20 -80.74
CA TRP A 290 -24.36 -18.61 -81.88
C TRP A 290 -25.09 -19.61 -82.79
N GLN A 291 -25.64 -20.68 -82.23
CA GLN A 291 -26.40 -21.73 -82.93
C GLN A 291 -27.68 -21.21 -83.63
N GLN A 292 -28.18 -20.03 -83.23
CA GLN A 292 -29.27 -19.34 -83.92
C GLN A 292 -28.78 -18.45 -85.05
N GLU A 293 -27.67 -17.73 -84.86
CA GLU A 293 -27.18 -16.76 -85.84
C GLU A 293 -26.43 -17.42 -87.00
N GLU A 294 -25.77 -18.57 -86.77
CA GLU A 294 -25.23 -19.46 -87.81
C GLU A 294 -26.29 -19.94 -88.80
N LYS A 295 -27.54 -20.12 -88.35
CA LYS A 295 -28.67 -20.49 -89.21
C LYS A 295 -29.22 -19.31 -90.03
N LYS A 296 -28.91 -18.06 -89.66
CA LYS A 296 -29.44 -16.84 -90.28
C LYS A 296 -28.43 -16.12 -91.20
N ARG A 297 -27.15 -16.13 -90.87
CA ARG A 297 -26.09 -15.35 -91.56
C ARG A 297 -25.06 -16.25 -92.24
N LYS A 298 -24.37 -15.73 -93.26
CA LYS A 298 -23.25 -16.40 -93.96
C LYS A 298 -22.15 -15.40 -94.32
N GLY A 299 -20.92 -15.87 -94.48
CA GLY A 299 -19.75 -15.05 -94.82
C GLY A 299 -19.36 -14.07 -93.71
N LYS A 300 -18.79 -12.91 -94.07
CA LYS A 300 -18.28 -11.92 -93.10
C LYS A 300 -19.30 -11.52 -92.02
N ALA A 301 -20.56 -11.36 -92.38
CA ALA A 301 -21.64 -11.00 -91.44
C ALA A 301 -21.89 -12.06 -90.33
N LEU A 302 -21.42 -13.30 -90.52
CA LEU A 302 -21.41 -14.35 -89.50
C LEU A 302 -20.15 -14.27 -88.62
N GLU A 303 -18.99 -13.95 -89.19
CA GLU A 303 -17.75 -13.72 -88.43
C GLU A 303 -17.88 -12.51 -87.49
N ASP A 304 -18.49 -11.42 -87.97
CA ASP A 304 -18.77 -10.23 -87.17
C ASP A 304 -19.78 -10.55 -86.04
N ALA A 305 -20.83 -11.32 -86.33
CA ALA A 305 -21.79 -11.77 -85.32
C ALA A 305 -21.15 -12.67 -84.25
N ARG A 306 -20.16 -13.50 -84.62
CA ARG A 306 -19.38 -14.31 -83.67
C ARG A 306 -18.65 -13.43 -82.66
N ARG A 307 -17.97 -12.38 -83.15
CA ARG A 307 -17.26 -11.40 -82.32
C ARG A 307 -18.22 -10.61 -81.43
N GLU A 308 -19.39 -10.20 -81.94
CA GLU A 308 -20.41 -9.50 -81.14
C GLU A 308 -20.96 -10.37 -79.99
N ILE A 309 -21.20 -11.66 -80.23
CA ILE A 309 -21.67 -12.61 -79.20
C ILE A 309 -20.55 -12.86 -78.18
N GLU A 310 -19.31 -13.04 -78.63
CA GLU A 310 -18.14 -13.21 -77.77
C GLU A 310 -17.91 -11.97 -76.88
N ASP A 311 -17.88 -10.77 -77.45
CA ASP A 311 -17.80 -9.49 -76.72
C ASP A 311 -18.96 -9.31 -75.72
N ARG A 312 -20.18 -9.73 -76.08
CA ARG A 312 -21.35 -9.67 -75.20
C ARG A 312 -21.22 -10.66 -74.03
N ALA A 313 -20.80 -11.89 -74.30
CA ALA A 313 -20.49 -12.88 -73.28
C ALA A 313 -19.39 -12.37 -72.35
N ASP A 314 -18.33 -11.77 -72.89
CA ASP A 314 -17.21 -11.22 -72.12
C ASP A 314 -17.61 -10.03 -71.23
N ARG A 315 -18.49 -9.15 -71.72
CA ARG A 315 -19.12 -8.10 -70.90
C ARG A 315 -19.97 -8.71 -69.78
N ARG A 316 -20.76 -9.76 -70.05
CA ARG A 316 -21.53 -10.50 -69.03
C ARG A 316 -20.62 -11.18 -67.99
N ARG A 317 -19.52 -11.84 -68.40
CA ARG A 317 -18.51 -12.42 -67.50
C ARG A 317 -17.90 -11.36 -66.58
N LYS A 318 -17.49 -10.21 -67.14
CA LYS A 318 -16.93 -9.07 -66.40
C LYS A 318 -17.95 -8.46 -65.43
N ALA A 319 -19.24 -8.43 -65.78
CA ALA A 319 -20.31 -7.99 -64.89
C ALA A 319 -20.57 -8.98 -63.75
N SER A 320 -20.66 -10.29 -64.03
CA SER A 320 -20.82 -11.30 -62.98
C SER A 320 -19.64 -11.31 -61.99
N ARG A 321 -18.39 -11.16 -62.46
CA ARG A 321 -17.22 -10.99 -61.57
C ARG A 321 -17.33 -9.79 -60.61
N ARG A 322 -18.06 -8.73 -60.97
CA ARG A 322 -18.28 -7.53 -60.12
C ARG A 322 -19.46 -7.67 -59.15
N LYS A 323 -20.30 -8.69 -59.31
CA LYS A 323 -21.49 -8.96 -58.48
C LYS A 323 -21.11 -9.60 -57.13
N TYR A 324 -19.97 -10.28 -57.07
CA TYR A 324 -19.52 -11.01 -55.88
C TYR A 324 -18.40 -10.25 -55.16
N PRO A 325 -18.38 -10.24 -53.81
CA PRO A 325 -17.39 -9.50 -53.04
C PRO A 325 -16.00 -10.15 -53.12
N THR A 326 -14.98 -9.30 -53.05
CA THR A 326 -13.55 -9.66 -53.09
C THR A 326 -13.09 -10.12 -51.70
N ALA A 327 -11.98 -10.88 -51.64
CA ALA A 327 -11.36 -11.31 -50.37
C ALA A 327 -11.15 -10.16 -49.36
N ALA A 328 -10.77 -8.97 -49.83
CA ALA A 328 -10.57 -7.77 -48.99
C ALA A 328 -11.87 -7.10 -48.51
N GLU A 329 -13.02 -7.47 -49.06
CA GLU A 329 -14.34 -7.02 -48.61
C GLU A 329 -14.90 -7.99 -47.58
N LEU A 330 -14.75 -9.30 -47.82
CA LEU A 330 -15.00 -10.35 -46.83
C LEU A 330 -14.15 -10.17 -45.56
N ASP A 331 -12.90 -9.72 -45.70
CA ASP A 331 -12.02 -9.44 -44.55
C ASP A 331 -12.57 -8.34 -43.62
N LYS A 332 -13.42 -7.45 -44.13
CA LYS A 332 -14.12 -6.40 -43.37
C LYS A 332 -15.48 -6.85 -42.83
N GLU A 333 -16.13 -7.81 -43.49
CA GLU A 333 -17.40 -8.42 -43.08
C GLU A 333 -17.22 -9.41 -41.91
N TYR A 334 -16.01 -9.94 -41.70
CA TYR A 334 -15.72 -10.86 -40.60
C TYR A 334 -15.73 -10.17 -39.23
N GLU A 335 -16.76 -10.43 -38.44
CA GLU A 335 -16.79 -10.14 -37.00
C GLU A 335 -16.04 -11.22 -36.20
N ASP A 336 -15.08 -10.82 -35.38
CA ASP A 336 -14.26 -11.75 -34.59
C ASP A 336 -15.01 -12.25 -33.35
N VAL A 337 -15.78 -13.32 -33.53
CA VAL A 337 -16.46 -14.02 -32.44
C VAL A 337 -15.41 -14.58 -31.48
N SER A 338 -15.38 -14.04 -30.25
CA SER A 338 -14.49 -14.53 -29.20
C SER A 338 -14.78 -16.00 -28.93
N SER A 339 -13.80 -16.87 -29.17
CA SER A 339 -13.82 -18.22 -28.59
C SER A 339 -13.90 -18.07 -27.07
N GLY A 340 -14.81 -18.80 -26.43
CA GLY A 340 -14.94 -18.82 -24.96
C GLY A 340 -13.72 -19.40 -24.24
N ASP A 341 -12.76 -19.96 -24.99
CA ASP A 341 -11.47 -20.41 -24.49
C ASP A 341 -10.66 -19.22 -23.95
N GLU A 342 -10.66 -19.07 -22.61
CA GLU A 342 -9.67 -18.25 -21.92
C GLU A 342 -8.25 -18.76 -22.19
N LEU A 343 -7.25 -17.90 -21.97
CA LEU A 343 -5.87 -18.37 -22.01
C LEU A 343 -5.67 -19.45 -20.93
N PRO A 344 -4.83 -20.48 -21.17
CA PRO A 344 -4.44 -21.41 -20.12
C PRO A 344 -3.90 -20.66 -18.89
N LEU A 345 -3.88 -21.32 -17.73
CA LEU A 345 -3.09 -20.83 -16.60
C LEU A 345 -1.64 -21.29 -16.78
N TYR A 346 -0.69 -20.43 -16.40
CA TYR A 346 0.74 -20.75 -16.35
C TYR A 346 1.01 -21.83 -15.30
N PHE A 347 0.52 -21.58 -14.08
CA PHE A 347 0.54 -22.51 -12.96
C PHE A 347 -0.52 -23.60 -13.14
N LYS A 348 -0.08 -24.85 -13.25
CA LYS A 348 -0.94 -26.05 -13.37
C LYS A 348 -0.94 -26.88 -12.09
N GLU A 349 0.18 -26.88 -11.37
CA GLU A 349 0.36 -27.62 -10.12
C GLU A 349 0.75 -26.66 -8.98
N PRO A 350 0.18 -26.79 -7.76
CA PRO A 350 0.51 -25.92 -6.64
C PRO A 350 2.00 -25.93 -6.26
N LYS A 351 2.72 -27.03 -6.54
CA LYS A 351 4.16 -27.15 -6.28
C LYS A 351 4.97 -26.11 -7.03
N GLN A 352 4.64 -25.81 -8.29
CA GLN A 352 5.36 -24.86 -9.13
C GLN A 352 5.47 -23.47 -8.48
N LEU A 353 4.45 -23.06 -7.72
CA LEU A 353 4.46 -21.81 -6.99
C LEU A 353 5.39 -21.87 -5.75
N LEU A 354 5.37 -22.98 -5.02
CA LEU A 354 6.26 -23.24 -3.88
C LEU A 354 7.72 -23.35 -4.33
N ASP A 355 7.98 -23.97 -5.49
CA ASP A 355 9.30 -24.11 -6.08
C ASP A 355 9.87 -22.72 -6.44
N ILE A 356 9.05 -21.82 -6.99
CA ILE A 356 9.44 -20.42 -7.25
C ILE A 356 9.73 -19.66 -5.94
N PHE A 357 8.89 -19.82 -4.91
CA PHE A 357 9.17 -19.16 -3.62
C PHE A 357 10.44 -19.70 -2.97
N THR A 358 10.68 -21.02 -3.04
CA THR A 358 11.91 -21.64 -2.54
C THR A 358 13.14 -21.11 -3.31
N ALA A 359 13.07 -21.04 -4.64
CA ALA A 359 14.14 -20.47 -5.46
C ALA A 359 14.38 -18.97 -5.20
N LEU A 360 13.33 -18.19 -4.93
CA LEU A 360 13.45 -16.78 -4.51
C LEU A 360 14.05 -16.65 -3.10
N GLU A 361 13.70 -17.53 -2.17
CA GLU A 361 14.30 -17.60 -0.83
C GLU A 361 15.79 -17.96 -0.93
N GLU A 362 16.15 -18.99 -1.69
CA GLU A 362 17.54 -19.37 -1.99
C GLU A 362 18.33 -18.23 -2.66
N GLN A 363 17.74 -17.57 -3.66
CA GLN A 363 18.36 -16.42 -4.33
C GLN A 363 18.55 -15.23 -3.37
N ASN A 364 17.57 -14.93 -2.52
CA ASN A 364 17.68 -13.86 -1.53
C ASN A 364 18.74 -14.18 -0.47
N LEU A 365 18.80 -15.42 0.01
CA LEU A 365 19.85 -15.88 0.93
C LEU A 365 21.24 -15.79 0.29
N PHE A 366 21.38 -16.21 -0.97
CA PHE A 366 22.61 -16.06 -1.73
C PHE A 366 23.04 -14.60 -1.92
N LEU A 367 22.09 -13.69 -2.21
CA LEU A 367 22.36 -12.26 -2.31
C LEU A 367 22.78 -11.65 -0.97
N ILE A 368 22.15 -12.06 0.14
CA ILE A 368 22.54 -11.64 1.50
C ILE A 368 23.95 -12.13 1.83
N GLN A 369 24.27 -13.40 1.54
CA GLN A 369 25.61 -13.96 1.76
C GLN A 369 26.66 -13.22 0.94
N ASN A 370 26.42 -12.99 -0.35
CA ASN A 370 27.34 -12.25 -1.23
C ASN A 370 27.52 -10.78 -0.77
N ALA A 371 26.45 -10.13 -0.30
CA ALA A 371 26.55 -8.81 0.32
C ALA A 371 27.45 -8.81 1.58
N GLN A 372 27.31 -9.82 2.44
CA GLN A 372 28.16 -9.98 3.63
C GLN A 372 29.63 -10.30 3.28
N GLU A 373 29.87 -11.18 2.30
CA GLU A 373 31.22 -11.51 1.82
C GLU A 373 31.92 -10.30 1.19
N THR A 374 31.18 -9.48 0.42
CA THR A 374 31.71 -8.25 -0.18
C THR A 374 31.90 -7.12 0.84
N GLU A 375 31.03 -7.01 1.85
CA GLU A 375 31.20 -6.12 3.00
C GLU A 375 32.44 -6.49 3.82
N GLN A 376 32.63 -7.77 4.16
CA GLN A 376 33.84 -8.25 4.85
C GLN A 376 35.11 -7.99 4.02
N ALA A 377 35.07 -8.23 2.71
CA ALA A 377 36.21 -7.95 1.83
C ALA A 377 36.55 -6.44 1.79
N LEU A 378 35.54 -5.57 1.85
CA LEU A 378 35.73 -4.12 1.94
C LEU A 378 36.35 -3.72 3.30
N GLU A 379 35.84 -4.24 4.42
CA GLU A 379 36.42 -4.01 5.75
C GLU A 379 37.89 -4.44 5.82
N GLU A 380 38.24 -5.59 5.24
CA GLU A 380 39.62 -6.05 5.15
C GLU A 380 40.52 -5.09 4.36
N VAL A 381 40.02 -4.55 3.23
CA VAL A 381 40.75 -3.57 2.42
C VAL A 381 40.92 -2.26 3.18
N ASP A 382 39.89 -1.77 3.86
CA ASP A 382 39.94 -0.55 4.67
C ASP A 382 40.90 -0.70 5.87
N GLN A 383 40.92 -1.86 6.53
CA GLN A 383 41.90 -2.16 7.57
C GLN A 383 43.33 -2.18 7.04
N LYS A 384 43.59 -2.85 5.91
CA LYS A 384 44.90 -2.89 5.24
C LYS A 384 45.33 -1.48 4.80
N PHE A 385 44.41 -0.66 4.31
CA PHE A 385 44.65 0.73 3.93
C PHE A 385 44.96 1.60 5.14
N ALA A 386 44.21 1.49 6.24
CA ALA A 386 44.44 2.23 7.48
C ALA A 386 45.80 1.89 8.12
N GLN A 387 46.17 0.60 8.15
CA GLN A 387 47.50 0.15 8.60
C GLN A 387 48.61 0.71 7.70
N THR A 388 48.46 0.61 6.38
CA THR A 388 49.43 1.15 5.41
C THR A 388 49.58 2.66 5.55
N ARG A 389 48.47 3.39 5.71
CA ARG A 389 48.45 4.84 5.94
C ARG A 389 49.17 5.23 7.24
N LYS A 390 49.00 4.45 8.31
CA LYS A 390 49.73 4.65 9.58
C LYS A 390 51.23 4.43 9.43
N ILE A 391 51.65 3.34 8.77
CA ILE A 391 53.07 3.02 8.53
C ILE A 391 53.73 4.07 7.63
N MET A 392 53.08 4.46 6.53
CA MET A 392 53.60 5.47 5.60
C MET A 392 53.57 6.87 6.20
N GLY A 393 52.57 7.20 7.02
CA GLY A 393 52.52 8.42 7.81
C GLY A 393 53.73 8.53 8.75
N GLY A 394 53.97 7.49 9.55
CA GLY A 394 55.15 7.42 10.43
C GLY A 394 56.48 7.52 9.68
N LYS A 395 56.63 6.81 8.55
CA LYS A 395 57.83 6.94 7.69
C LYS A 395 58.00 8.37 7.16
N ALA A 396 56.92 9.04 6.76
CA ALA A 396 56.96 10.42 6.29
C ALA A 396 57.29 11.41 7.42
N GLU A 397 56.86 11.14 8.66
CA GLU A 397 57.27 11.90 9.85
C GLU A 397 58.75 11.71 10.17
N THR A 398 59.26 10.48 10.13
CA THR A 398 60.71 10.21 10.31
C THR A 398 61.53 10.88 9.22
N LEU A 399 61.11 10.82 7.95
CA LEU A 399 61.80 11.50 6.86
C LEU A 399 61.77 13.03 7.02
N ARG A 400 60.65 13.62 7.47
CA ARG A 400 60.59 15.06 7.79
C ARG A 400 61.54 15.44 8.94
N ALA A 401 61.59 14.64 10.01
CA ALA A 401 62.51 14.86 11.12
C ALA A 401 63.98 14.77 10.66
N ASN A 402 64.31 13.78 9.82
CA ASN A 402 65.65 13.64 9.24
C ASN A 402 66.03 14.82 8.33
N ILE A 403 65.09 15.35 7.54
CA ILE A 403 65.31 16.56 6.73
C ILE A 403 65.64 17.75 7.63
N VAL A 404 64.87 18.00 8.70
CA VAL A 404 65.12 19.11 9.63
C VAL A 404 66.47 18.98 10.34
N GLU A 405 66.86 17.77 10.75
CA GLU A 405 68.17 17.54 11.38
C GLU A 405 69.33 17.68 10.37
N LEU A 406 69.17 17.23 9.13
CA LEU A 406 70.15 17.46 8.05
C LEU A 406 70.26 18.94 7.67
N GLU A 407 69.14 19.68 7.61
CA GLU A 407 69.14 21.13 7.41
C GLU A 407 69.86 21.86 8.55
N LYS A 408 69.67 21.42 9.80
CA LYS A 408 70.42 21.93 10.95
C LYS A 408 71.92 21.66 10.83
N GLN A 409 72.33 20.43 10.53
CA GLN A 409 73.74 20.07 10.34
C GLN A 409 74.37 20.85 9.18
N VAL A 410 73.66 21.00 8.05
CA VAL A 410 74.11 21.83 6.92
C VAL A 410 74.26 23.31 7.32
N ASN A 411 73.41 23.83 8.20
CA ASN A 411 73.54 25.20 8.72
C ASN A 411 74.70 25.35 9.72
N GLU A 412 74.97 24.34 10.54
CA GLU A 412 76.12 24.29 11.45
C GLU A 412 77.45 24.23 10.66
N GLU A 413 77.55 23.35 9.67
CA GLU A 413 78.70 23.27 8.75
C GLU A 413 78.88 24.54 7.91
N ARG A 414 77.79 25.18 7.45
CA ARG A 414 77.87 26.48 6.77
C ARG A 414 78.42 27.57 7.69
N ARG A 415 77.96 27.65 8.94
CA ARG A 415 78.52 28.57 9.94
C ARG A 415 80.01 28.31 10.16
N HIS A 416 80.41 27.06 10.34
CA HIS A 416 81.82 26.72 10.53
C HIS A 416 82.67 27.06 9.30
N CYS A 417 82.16 26.82 8.09
CA CYS A 417 82.79 27.26 6.85
C CYS A 417 82.91 28.79 6.75
N ASP A 418 81.93 29.54 7.24
CA ASP A 418 81.95 31.00 7.22
C ASP A 418 82.87 31.58 8.32
N GLU A 419 82.92 30.98 9.51
CA GLU A 419 83.92 31.25 10.56
C GLU A 419 85.35 30.98 10.07
N LEU A 420 85.57 29.87 9.37
CA LEU A 420 86.85 29.53 8.73
C LEU A 420 87.22 30.54 7.64
N LYS A 421 86.26 31.02 6.84
CA LYS A 421 86.50 32.09 5.87
C LYS A 421 86.82 33.42 6.57
N GLU A 422 86.12 33.78 7.64
CA GLU A 422 86.38 35.02 8.38
C GLU A 422 87.75 34.98 9.06
N THR A 423 88.13 33.87 9.71
CA THR A 423 89.46 33.72 10.30
C THR A 423 90.56 33.68 9.24
N LEU A 424 90.36 33.05 8.08
CA LEU A 424 91.28 33.14 6.95
C LEU A 424 91.41 34.59 6.43
N ARG A 425 90.30 35.32 6.36
CA ARG A 425 90.25 36.72 5.92
C ARG A 425 90.93 37.66 6.93
N GLN A 426 90.77 37.41 8.23
CA GLN A 426 91.51 38.11 9.30
C GLN A 426 93.01 37.77 9.28
N LYS A 427 93.38 36.51 8.99
CA LYS A 427 94.77 36.08 8.78
C LYS A 427 95.39 36.56 7.47
N SER A 428 94.62 37.15 6.54
CA SER A 428 95.12 37.62 5.24
C SER A 428 95.98 38.90 5.27
N GLY A 429 96.55 39.23 6.45
CA GLY A 429 97.72 40.10 6.57
C GLY A 429 99.01 39.50 5.98
N SER A 430 99.03 38.21 5.62
CA SER A 430 100.20 37.56 5.01
C SER A 430 100.59 38.10 3.63
N LYS A 431 99.76 38.91 2.95
CA LYS A 431 100.05 39.37 1.57
C LYS A 431 101.38 40.11 1.42
N GLU A 432 101.84 40.80 2.47
CA GLU A 432 103.16 41.43 2.49
C GLU A 432 104.28 40.38 2.66
N GLN A 433 104.08 39.39 3.54
CA GLN A 433 105.03 38.28 3.73
C GLN A 433 105.12 37.39 2.49
N ASP A 434 104.00 37.06 1.84
CA ASP A 434 103.93 36.31 0.59
C ASP A 434 104.60 37.06 -0.58
N ALA A 435 104.62 38.40 -0.55
CA ALA A 435 105.34 39.22 -1.52
C ALA A 435 106.86 39.20 -1.25
N VAL A 436 107.28 39.35 0.01
CA VAL A 436 108.69 39.27 0.42
C VAL A 436 109.28 37.88 0.14
N LEU A 437 108.54 36.80 0.41
CA LEU A 437 108.97 35.43 0.12
C LEU A 437 109.17 35.19 -1.39
N LYS A 438 108.33 35.80 -2.24
CA LYS A 438 108.52 35.76 -3.71
C LYS A 438 109.73 36.55 -4.18
N GLU A 439 109.99 37.73 -3.59
CA GLU A 439 111.19 38.50 -3.90
C GLU A 439 112.47 37.77 -3.44
N LEU A 440 112.42 37.10 -2.29
CA LEU A 440 113.53 36.31 -1.76
C LEU A 440 113.79 35.08 -2.64
N ALA A 441 112.74 34.33 -3.02
CA ALA A 441 112.85 33.20 -3.93
C ALA A 441 113.49 33.61 -5.27
N ALA A 442 113.08 34.74 -5.86
CA ALA A 442 113.66 35.24 -7.10
C ALA A 442 115.17 35.55 -6.98
N LYS A 443 115.62 36.14 -5.86
CA LYS A 443 117.06 36.39 -5.60
C LYS A 443 117.84 35.10 -5.39
N VAL A 444 117.26 34.12 -4.70
CA VAL A 444 117.87 32.79 -4.55
C VAL A 444 118.06 32.13 -5.92
N SER A 445 117.06 32.21 -6.82
CA SER A 445 117.19 31.70 -8.20
C SER A 445 118.25 32.44 -9.02
N GLU A 446 118.40 33.76 -8.84
CA GLU A 446 119.46 34.56 -9.49
C GLU A 446 120.87 34.09 -9.06
N VAL A 447 121.08 33.88 -7.75
CA VAL A 447 122.38 33.40 -7.23
C VAL A 447 122.65 31.94 -7.66
N TYR A 448 121.63 31.08 -7.65
CA TYR A 448 121.75 29.68 -8.08
C TYR A 448 122.22 29.56 -9.54
N LEU A 449 121.64 30.36 -10.44
CA LEU A 449 122.11 30.49 -11.83
C LEU A 449 123.55 31.02 -11.91
N ALA A 450 123.88 32.04 -11.11
CA ALA A 450 125.23 32.62 -11.10
C ALA A 450 126.31 31.63 -10.60
N CYS A 451 125.93 30.66 -9.74
CA CYS A 451 126.77 29.54 -9.32
C CYS A 451 126.95 28.45 -10.39
N GLY A 452 126.25 28.53 -11.53
CA GLY A 452 126.38 27.61 -12.66
C GLY A 452 125.51 26.35 -12.58
N PHE A 453 124.40 26.40 -11.83
CA PHE A 453 123.41 25.32 -11.76
C PHE A 453 122.23 25.55 -12.72
N ASP A 454 121.79 24.50 -13.41
CA ASP A 454 120.63 24.55 -14.32
C ASP A 454 119.29 24.42 -13.56
N ILE A 455 118.26 25.19 -13.95
CA ILE A 455 116.92 25.18 -13.31
C ILE A 455 115.98 24.13 -13.96
N ASP A 456 116.51 23.00 -14.44
CA ASP A 456 115.71 21.98 -15.15
C ASP A 456 114.72 21.21 -14.25
N HIS A 457 114.71 21.48 -12.95
CA HIS A 457 113.85 20.81 -11.97
C HIS A 457 113.41 21.73 -10.82
N ASP A 458 112.64 22.79 -11.13
CA ASP A 458 111.97 23.76 -10.21
C ASP A 458 112.32 23.56 -8.72
N PRO A 459 113.55 23.91 -8.28
CA PRO A 459 114.00 23.52 -6.96
C PRO A 459 113.39 24.47 -5.93
N ASP A 460 112.85 23.90 -4.86
CA ASP A 460 112.41 24.67 -3.69
C ASP A 460 113.55 25.62 -3.23
N PRO A 461 113.30 26.94 -3.02
CA PRO A 461 114.37 27.89 -2.69
C PRO A 461 115.27 27.49 -1.52
N LEU A 462 114.78 26.67 -0.58
CA LEU A 462 115.61 26.09 0.48
C LEU A 462 116.68 25.12 -0.06
N LYS A 463 116.33 24.27 -1.03
CA LYS A 463 117.28 23.37 -1.73
C LYS A 463 118.25 24.11 -2.64
N MET A 464 117.80 25.23 -3.23
CA MET A 464 118.67 26.12 -3.99
C MET A 464 119.74 26.73 -3.08
N LEU A 465 119.37 27.17 -1.87
CA LEU A 465 120.30 27.67 -0.85
C LEU A 465 121.27 26.58 -0.38
N GLU A 466 120.79 25.38 -0.04
CA GLU A 466 121.63 24.23 0.37
C GLU A 466 122.72 23.90 -0.67
N ALA A 467 122.37 23.95 -1.96
CA ALA A 467 123.33 23.74 -3.06
C ALA A 467 124.29 24.91 -3.28
N ILE A 468 123.86 26.17 -3.04
CA ILE A 468 124.74 27.35 -3.05
C ILE A 468 125.75 27.26 -1.90
N GLU A 469 125.30 26.88 -0.70
CA GLU A 469 126.16 26.70 0.48
C GLU A 469 127.20 25.60 0.24
N ALA A 470 126.79 24.42 -0.25
CA ALA A 470 127.71 23.34 -0.61
C ALA A 470 128.76 23.78 -1.67
N LYS A 471 128.37 24.60 -2.65
CA LYS A 471 129.32 25.14 -3.65
C LYS A 471 130.27 26.18 -3.07
N LEU A 472 129.80 26.97 -2.11
CA LEU A 472 130.62 27.93 -1.39
C LEU A 472 131.66 27.21 -0.51
N GLU A 473 131.27 26.13 0.18
CA GLU A 473 132.20 25.28 0.92
C GLU A 473 133.24 24.61 0.01
N GLU A 474 132.85 24.11 -1.17
CA GLU A 474 133.77 23.55 -2.16
C GLU A 474 134.82 24.59 -2.63
N LEU A 475 134.38 25.83 -2.90
CA LEU A 475 135.27 26.91 -3.32
C LEU A 475 136.21 27.38 -2.18
N LEU A 476 135.76 27.35 -0.93
CA LEU A 476 136.61 27.63 0.22
C LEU A 476 137.65 26.53 0.42
N ALA A 477 137.27 25.26 0.33
CA ALA A 477 138.22 24.14 0.42
C ALA A 477 139.28 24.18 -0.69
N GLN A 478 138.90 24.56 -1.92
CA GLN A 478 139.85 24.78 -3.02
C GLN A 478 140.83 25.94 -2.75
N LEU A 479 140.37 27.00 -2.07
CA LEU A 479 141.23 28.11 -1.66
C LEU A 479 142.22 27.69 -0.55
N ASP A 480 141.76 26.93 0.44
CA ASP A 480 142.61 26.39 1.52
C ASP A 480 143.70 25.45 0.96
N GLU A 481 143.35 24.56 0.02
CA GLU A 481 144.31 23.72 -0.69
C GLU A 481 145.35 24.57 -1.48
N CYS A 482 144.89 25.63 -2.15
CA CYS A 482 145.78 26.55 -2.86
C CYS A 482 146.70 27.33 -1.90
N GLU A 483 146.23 27.70 -0.70
CA GLU A 483 147.08 28.33 0.31
C GLU A 483 148.16 27.36 0.81
N GLY A 484 147.79 26.09 1.02
CA GLY A 484 148.73 25.02 1.39
C GLY A 484 149.85 24.79 0.35
N VAL A 485 149.55 24.97 -0.94
CA VAL A 485 150.52 24.80 -2.04
C VAL A 485 151.35 26.06 -2.30
N ASN A 486 150.77 27.25 -2.24
CA ASN A 486 151.48 28.51 -2.55
C ASN A 486 150.95 29.73 -1.76
N ALA A 487 151.17 29.71 -0.45
CA ALA A 487 150.71 30.73 0.49
C ALA A 487 151.22 32.17 0.21
N GLU A 488 152.25 32.38 -0.61
CA GLU A 488 152.67 33.73 -1.03
C GLU A 488 151.82 34.26 -2.19
N LEU A 489 151.51 33.40 -3.17
CA LEU A 489 150.64 33.75 -4.29
C LEU A 489 149.21 34.06 -3.80
N VAL A 490 148.65 33.19 -2.95
CA VAL A 490 147.31 33.40 -2.37
C VAL A 490 147.26 34.72 -1.60
N ARG A 491 148.19 34.95 -0.65
CA ARG A 491 148.23 36.24 0.10
C ARG A 491 148.51 37.46 -0.77
N SER A 492 149.12 37.31 -1.95
CA SER A 492 149.26 38.42 -2.91
C SER A 492 147.93 38.74 -3.62
N LEU A 493 147.20 37.71 -4.05
CA LEU A 493 145.90 37.82 -4.72
C LEU A 493 144.80 38.28 -3.74
N GLU A 494 144.82 37.81 -2.50
CA GLU A 494 143.96 38.32 -1.42
C GLU A 494 144.18 39.82 -1.18
N ARG A 495 145.44 40.25 -1.09
CA ARG A 495 145.78 41.67 -0.93
C ARG A 495 145.36 42.50 -2.14
N GLU A 496 145.43 41.92 -3.35
CA GLU A 496 144.95 42.56 -4.57
C GLU A 496 143.41 42.66 -4.58
N LYS A 497 142.67 41.60 -4.25
CA LYS A 497 141.20 41.60 -4.17
C LYS A 497 140.66 42.46 -3.03
N GLU A 498 141.31 42.47 -1.86
CA GLU A 498 140.96 43.39 -0.76
C GLU A 498 141.33 44.84 -1.10
N LYS A 499 142.39 45.08 -1.90
CA LYS A 499 142.71 46.40 -2.44
C LYS A 499 141.65 46.83 -3.46
N GLU A 500 141.26 45.99 -4.42
CA GLU A 500 140.15 46.24 -5.35
C GLU A 500 138.85 46.54 -4.59
N ARG A 501 138.49 45.74 -3.58
CA ARG A 501 137.29 45.97 -2.75
C ARG A 501 137.37 47.31 -2.01
N ARG A 502 138.53 47.67 -1.44
CA ARG A 502 138.76 48.99 -0.81
C ARG A 502 138.76 50.14 -1.82
N GLU A 503 139.14 49.90 -3.07
CA GLU A 503 139.09 50.89 -4.15
C GLU A 503 137.66 51.06 -4.66
N ALA A 504 136.91 49.99 -4.88
CA ALA A 504 135.48 50.01 -5.21
C ALA A 504 134.64 50.71 -4.11
N VAL A 505 134.87 50.39 -2.82
CA VAL A 505 134.20 51.07 -1.70
C VAL A 505 134.59 52.55 -1.63
N ARG A 506 135.85 52.92 -1.91
CA ARG A 506 136.28 54.33 -1.99
C ARG A 506 135.66 55.04 -3.19
N GLN A 507 135.65 54.43 -4.37
CA GLN A 507 135.03 54.95 -5.59
C GLN A 507 133.53 55.16 -5.38
N HIS A 508 132.80 54.16 -4.90
CA HIS A 508 131.37 54.27 -4.60
C HIS A 508 131.08 55.36 -3.55
N LYS A 509 131.95 55.54 -2.55
CA LYS A 509 131.82 56.62 -1.55
C LYS A 509 132.11 58.01 -2.15
N ILE A 510 133.10 58.12 -3.04
CA ILE A 510 133.41 59.33 -3.81
C ILE A 510 132.24 59.65 -4.76
N GLU A 511 131.70 58.66 -5.48
CA GLU A 511 130.56 58.83 -6.38
C GLU A 511 129.30 59.29 -5.63
N MET A 512 129.01 58.70 -4.46
CA MET A 512 127.89 59.13 -3.63
C MET A 512 128.09 60.53 -3.04
N GLN A 513 129.34 60.96 -2.79
CA GLN A 513 129.64 62.35 -2.46
C GLN A 513 129.55 63.28 -3.67
N HIS A 514 129.98 62.84 -4.86
CA HIS A 514 129.87 63.59 -6.11
C HIS A 514 128.41 63.82 -6.48
N LYS A 515 127.58 62.78 -6.52
CA LYS A 515 126.12 62.86 -6.73
C LYS A 515 125.47 63.84 -5.74
N LYS A 516 125.79 63.75 -4.45
CA LYS A 516 125.28 64.71 -3.43
C LYS A 516 125.77 66.15 -3.64
N ASN A 517 127.00 66.36 -4.10
CA ASN A 517 127.53 67.68 -4.41
C ASN A 517 126.95 68.25 -5.73
N GLU A 518 126.74 67.39 -6.73
CA GLU A 518 126.11 67.73 -8.00
C GLU A 518 124.64 68.07 -7.79
N GLU A 519 123.90 67.31 -6.98
CA GLU A 519 122.54 67.64 -6.55
C GLU A 519 122.50 68.99 -5.82
N ARG A 520 123.44 69.26 -4.91
CA ARG A 520 123.56 70.57 -4.24
C ARG A 520 123.84 71.70 -5.23
N LEU A 521 124.76 71.49 -6.18
CA LEU A 521 125.09 72.46 -7.22
C LEU A 521 123.91 72.71 -8.17
N ARG A 522 123.19 71.66 -8.56
CA ARG A 522 122.00 71.69 -9.43
C ARG A 522 120.81 72.33 -8.73
N ALA A 523 120.62 72.09 -7.43
CA ALA A 523 119.64 72.78 -6.60
C ALA A 523 120.00 74.26 -6.40
N SER A 524 121.29 74.59 -6.23
CA SER A 524 121.77 75.97 -6.17
C SER A 524 121.56 76.71 -7.50
N LEU A 525 121.90 76.08 -8.63
CA LEU A 525 121.67 76.60 -9.98
C LEU A 525 120.18 76.86 -10.23
N LYS A 526 119.30 75.89 -9.94
CA LYS A 526 117.84 76.11 -10.04
C LYS A 526 117.38 77.28 -9.16
N ARG A 527 117.86 77.37 -7.91
CA ARG A 527 117.54 78.46 -6.98
C ARG A 527 118.08 79.83 -7.42
N SER A 528 119.16 79.87 -8.21
CA SER A 528 119.70 81.10 -8.81
C SER A 528 119.04 81.49 -10.13
N GLN A 529 118.45 80.54 -10.85
CA GLN A 529 117.67 80.76 -12.08
C GLN A 529 116.21 81.15 -11.79
N GLU A 530 115.72 80.92 -10.58
CA GLU A 530 114.40 81.41 -10.16
C GLU A 530 114.36 82.95 -10.08
N PRO A 531 113.41 83.63 -10.76
CA PRO A 531 113.36 85.08 -10.78
C PRO A 531 113.04 85.66 -9.40
N ILE A 532 113.81 86.70 -9.00
CA ILE A 532 113.77 87.29 -7.65
C ILE A 532 112.39 87.88 -7.34
N LYS A 533 111.61 87.16 -6.51
CA LYS A 533 110.29 87.59 -6.02
C LYS A 533 110.42 88.76 -5.03
N LYS A 534 110.29 90.00 -5.53
CA LYS A 534 110.28 91.22 -4.71
C LYS A 534 109.04 91.26 -3.80
N LYS A 535 109.22 90.95 -2.50
CA LYS A 535 108.18 91.08 -1.48
C LYS A 535 107.87 92.57 -1.25
N LYS A 536 106.61 92.99 -1.44
CA LYS A 536 106.11 94.32 -1.04
C LYS A 536 105.49 94.23 0.36
N GLY A 537 105.84 95.16 1.25
CA GLY A 537 105.28 95.27 2.60
C GLY A 537 106.22 94.84 3.73
N LYS A 538 106.01 95.42 4.93
CA LYS A 538 106.79 95.15 6.14
C LYS A 538 106.35 93.80 6.76
N PRO A 539 107.25 92.84 7.02
CA PRO A 539 106.86 91.55 7.62
C PRO A 539 106.35 91.70 9.05
N VAL A 540 105.26 90.99 9.39
CA VAL A 540 104.73 90.92 10.76
C VAL A 540 105.54 89.88 11.56
N MET A 541 106.11 90.32 12.68
CA MET A 541 106.89 89.47 13.60
C MET A 541 105.96 88.89 14.67
N PHE A 542 105.65 87.59 14.57
CA PHE A 542 104.99 86.86 15.66
C PHE A 542 106.02 86.42 16.71
N ARG A 543 105.67 86.54 17.99
CA ARG A 543 106.47 86.03 19.11
C ARG A 543 106.08 84.57 19.39
N SER A 544 107.04 83.73 19.77
CA SER A 544 106.81 82.32 20.10
C SER A 544 105.99 82.16 21.40
N PRO A 545 105.02 81.23 21.46
CA PRO A 545 104.36 80.84 22.71
C PRO A 545 105.33 80.10 23.64
N PRO A 546 105.13 80.13 24.97
CA PRO A 546 105.92 79.35 25.93
C PRO A 546 105.53 77.87 25.93
N GLU A 547 106.50 76.98 26.19
CA GLU A 547 106.27 75.53 26.29
C GLU A 547 105.37 75.18 27.49
N ARG A 548 104.27 74.47 27.23
CA ARG A 548 103.50 73.78 28.26
C ARG A 548 104.07 72.38 28.50
N ARG A 549 104.30 72.05 29.77
CA ARG A 549 104.52 70.67 30.23
C ARG A 549 103.19 70.14 30.77
N ASP A 550 102.53 69.27 30.02
CA ASP A 550 101.36 68.53 30.50
C ASP A 550 101.78 67.10 30.89
N ASN A 551 101.24 66.62 32.01
CA ASN A 551 101.73 65.41 32.70
C ASN A 551 101.25 64.12 32.03
N LEU A 552 102.13 63.11 31.99
CA LEU A 552 101.81 61.74 31.60
C LEU A 552 100.64 61.19 32.42
N ARG A 553 99.60 60.68 31.74
CA ARG A 553 98.62 59.77 32.34
C ARG A 553 98.95 58.35 31.89
N VAL A 554 99.36 57.52 32.85
CA VAL A 554 99.78 56.13 32.59
C VAL A 554 98.58 55.30 32.15
N THR A 555 98.67 54.70 30.96
CA THR A 555 97.99 53.45 30.62
C THR A 555 99.03 52.35 30.65
N SER A 556 98.84 51.36 31.51
CA SER A 556 99.70 50.18 31.59
C SER A 556 99.63 49.39 30.28
N VAL A 557 100.73 49.41 29.53
CA VAL A 557 101.02 48.45 28.47
C VAL A 557 102.08 47.52 29.05
N ASP A 558 101.85 46.21 29.01
CA ASP A 558 102.69 45.22 29.72
C ASP A 558 104.12 45.19 29.16
N THR A 559 105.02 45.93 29.79
CA THR A 559 106.42 46.06 29.39
C THR A 559 107.19 44.75 29.50
N GLU A 560 106.80 43.86 30.42
CA GLU A 560 107.41 42.54 30.58
C GLU A 560 107.27 41.64 29.33
N ALA A 561 106.22 41.81 28.52
CA ALA A 561 106.06 41.03 27.29
C ALA A 561 107.11 41.44 26.24
N LEU A 562 107.34 42.75 26.09
CA LEU A 562 108.28 43.31 25.13
C LEU A 562 109.75 43.09 25.53
N GLU A 563 110.02 42.99 26.84
CA GLU A 563 111.35 42.66 27.37
C GLU A 563 111.65 41.17 27.22
N ARG A 564 110.69 40.27 27.49
CA ARG A 564 110.85 38.82 27.23
C ARG A 564 111.12 38.50 25.75
N GLU A 565 110.44 39.16 24.81
CA GLU A 565 110.73 39.00 23.37
C GLU A 565 112.16 39.44 23.02
N ARG A 566 112.64 40.53 23.61
CA ARG A 566 114.01 41.03 23.38
C ARG A 566 115.07 40.14 24.01
N GLU A 567 114.81 39.57 25.19
CA GLU A 567 115.70 38.60 25.82
C GLU A 567 115.75 37.29 25.04
N TYR A 568 114.61 36.75 24.58
CA TYR A 568 114.60 35.57 23.70
C TYR A 568 115.38 35.79 22.41
N ALA A 569 115.24 36.96 21.78
CA ALA A 569 115.98 37.34 20.57
C ALA A 569 117.49 37.58 20.80
N LEU A 570 117.95 37.67 22.05
CA LEU A 570 119.38 37.81 22.42
C LEU A 570 120.03 36.49 22.84
N PHE A 571 119.25 35.45 23.14
CA PHE A 571 119.75 34.14 23.61
C PHE A 571 119.55 32.98 22.63
N PHE A 572 118.75 33.15 21.56
CA PHE A 572 118.45 32.09 20.58
C PHE A 572 118.59 32.58 19.12
N THR A 573 119.74 33.18 18.80
CA THR A 573 120.26 33.37 17.43
C THR A 573 121.67 32.82 17.34
#